data_AF-A0A016UZN8-F1
#
_entry.id   AF-A0A016UZN8-F1
#
_cell.length_a   1.000
_cell.length_b   1.000
_cell.length_c   1.000
_cell.angle_alpha   90.00
_cell.angle_beta   90.00
_cell.angle_gamma   90.00
#
_symmetry.space_group_name_H-M   'P 1'
#
loop_
_entity.id
_entity.type
_entity.pdbx_description
1 polymer ?
#
loop_
_entity_poly.entity_id
_entity_poly.type
_entity_poly.pdbx_seq_one_letter_code
_entity_poly.pdbx_strand_id
1 'polypeptide(L)'
;MPVVESFSFCDHLRKNTSGMASAQLEFSHWQLIDEDPYWQPSTLEEMEEYGVKGDSPNHARGYMDSVRRRKGLPTDDVIVVSAEKQRNMKKNK
;
A
#
# COMPACT_ATOMS: atom_id res chain seq x y z
N MET A 1 -1.84 -6.74 16.17
CA MET A 1 -0.96 -7.02 15.00
C MET A 1 -1.82 -7.11 13.76
N PRO A 2 -1.52 -6.35 12.69
CA PRO A 2 -2.18 -6.51 11.40
C PRO A 2 -1.99 -7.94 10.87
N VAL A 3 -3.07 -8.56 10.38
CA VAL A 3 -3.00 -9.94 9.85
C VAL A 3 -2.02 -10.02 8.68
N VAL A 4 -1.94 -8.98 7.85
CA VAL A 4 -1.05 -8.92 6.69
C VAL A 4 0.43 -9.01 7.09
N GLU A 5 0.81 -8.44 8.23
CA GLU A 5 2.19 -8.46 8.75
C GLU A 5 2.47 -9.65 9.67
N SER A 6 1.42 -10.37 10.09
CA SER A 6 1.58 -11.51 11.01
C SER A 6 2.25 -12.73 10.37
N PHE A 7 2.34 -12.77 9.03
CA PHE A 7 2.97 -13.88 8.33
C PHE A 7 4.46 -13.97 8.68
N SER A 8 4.94 -15.17 8.98
CA SER A 8 6.30 -15.45 9.44
C SER A 8 6.69 -14.82 10.80
N PHE A 9 5.82 -14.06 11.47
CA PHE A 9 6.15 -13.42 12.75
C PHE A 9 6.62 -14.43 13.80
N CYS A 10 5.89 -15.55 13.96
CA CYS A 10 6.26 -16.58 14.93
C CYS A 10 7.62 -17.22 14.62
N ASP A 11 7.96 -17.39 13.34
CA ASP A 11 9.26 -17.94 12.94
C ASP A 11 10.39 -16.95 13.18
N HIS A 12 10.17 -15.66 12.88
CA HIS A 12 11.13 -14.60 13.18
C HIS A 12 11.37 -14.46 14.68
N LEU A 13 10.31 -14.50 15.50
CA LEU A 13 10.39 -14.45 16.95
C LEU A 13 11.25 -15.61 17.49
N ARG A 14 10.99 -16.83 17.04
CA ARG A 14 11.75 -18.02 17.44
C ARG A 14 13.21 -17.94 17.03
N LYS A 15 13.49 -17.52 15.79
CA LYS A 15 14.87 -17.36 15.29
C LYS A 15 15.65 -16.32 16.09
N ASN A 16 15.05 -15.15 16.35
CA ASN A 16 15.72 -14.05 17.05
C ASN A 16 15.95 -14.36 18.54
N THR A 17 15.05 -15.09 19.17
CA THR A 17 15.13 -15.44 20.59
C THR A 17 15.71 -16.82 20.85
N SER A 18 16.21 -17.52 19.82
CA SER A 18 16.65 -18.92 19.90
C SER A 18 15.63 -19.84 20.59
N GLY A 19 14.34 -19.56 20.39
CA GLY A 19 13.23 -20.31 20.97
C GLY A 19 12.84 -19.94 22.41
N MET A 20 13.44 -18.91 23.01
CA MET A 20 13.05 -18.44 24.36
C MET A 20 11.67 -17.80 24.39
N ALA A 21 11.24 -17.14 23.32
CA ALA A 21 9.91 -16.57 23.19
C ALA A 21 9.07 -17.37 22.19
N SER A 22 7.79 -17.58 22.53
CA SER A 22 6.79 -18.16 21.65
C SER A 22 5.54 -17.29 21.65
N ALA A 23 4.88 -17.20 20.50
CA ALA A 23 3.65 -16.43 20.32
C ALA A 23 2.56 -17.32 19.72
N GLN A 24 1.32 -17.10 20.18
CA GLN A 24 0.11 -17.66 19.60
C GLN A 24 -0.72 -16.52 19.05
N LEU A 25 -1.19 -16.67 17.81
CA LEU A 25 -2.02 -15.68 17.13
C LEU A 25 -3.43 -16.22 17.06
N GLU A 26 -4.37 -15.51 17.68
CA GLU A 26 -5.79 -15.81 17.63
C GLU A 26 -6.52 -14.64 16.97
N PHE A 27 -7.54 -14.95 16.17
CA PHE A 27 -8.35 -13.93 15.53
C PHE A 27 -9.27 -13.28 16.57
N SER A 28 -9.27 -11.94 16.62
CA SER A 28 -10.14 -11.17 17.50
C SER A 28 -11.20 -10.39 16.70
N HIS A 29 -10.77 -9.39 15.92
CA HIS A 29 -11.65 -8.51 15.15
C HIS A 29 -10.87 -7.74 14.08
N TRP A 30 -11.58 -6.95 13.29
CA TRP A 30 -11.00 -5.97 12.37
C TRP A 30 -10.92 -4.61 13.05
N GLN A 31 -9.77 -3.94 12.90
CA GLN A 31 -9.55 -2.58 13.40
C GLN A 31 -9.32 -1.64 12.21
N LEU A 32 -9.82 -0.41 12.31
CA LEU A 32 -9.55 0.64 11.34
C LEU A 32 -8.12 1.16 11.51
N ILE A 33 -7.43 1.34 10.39
CA ILE A 33 -6.12 1.97 10.34
C ILE A 33 -6.36 3.49 10.26
N ASP A 34 -5.65 4.27 11.07
CA ASP A 34 -5.74 5.74 11.11
C ASP A 34 -4.85 6.39 10.04
N GLU A 35 -4.87 5.84 8.83
CA GLU A 35 -4.14 6.35 7.66
C GLU A 35 -5.10 6.36 6.47
N ASP A 36 -5.22 7.49 5.77
CA ASP A 36 -5.96 7.56 4.52
C ASP A 36 -5.14 6.88 3.40
N PRO A 37 -5.63 5.79 2.78
CA PRO A 37 -4.91 5.12 1.71
C PRO A 37 -4.67 5.97 0.47
N TYR A 38 -5.40 7.08 0.27
CA TYR A 38 -5.28 7.94 -0.90
C TYR A 38 -4.54 9.25 -0.62
N TRP A 39 -3.96 9.40 0.57
CA TRP A 39 -3.26 10.62 0.95
C TRP A 39 -2.08 10.91 0.02
N GLN A 40 -2.07 12.12 -0.54
CA GLN A 40 -0.99 12.68 -1.34
C GLN A 40 -0.87 14.17 -1.00
N PRO A 41 0.35 14.71 -0.83
CA PRO A 41 0.54 16.13 -0.56
C PRO A 41 0.05 16.94 -1.76
N SER A 42 -0.93 17.81 -1.52
CA SER A 42 -1.58 18.60 -2.59
C SER A 42 -1.31 20.09 -2.45
N THR A 43 -1.03 20.55 -1.22
CA THR A 43 -0.75 21.95 -0.91
C THR A 43 0.75 22.23 -0.90
N LEU A 44 1.14 23.48 -1.17
CA LEU A 44 2.55 23.88 -1.19
C LEU A 44 3.22 23.70 0.18
N GLU A 45 2.50 23.98 1.26
CA GLU A 45 2.99 23.81 2.64
C GLU A 45 3.25 22.33 2.97
N GLU A 46 2.32 21.43 2.63
CA GLU A 46 2.51 19.98 2.81
C GLU A 46 3.64 19.43 1.92
N MET A 47 3.84 19.98 0.73
CA MET A 47 4.92 19.57 -0.16
C MET A 47 6.30 20.00 0.35
N GLU A 48 6.40 21.13 1.06
CA GLU A 48 7.63 21.55 1.72
C GLU A 48 7.95 20.67 2.93
N GLU A 49 6.92 20.24 3.68
CA GLU A 49 7.10 19.42 4.89
C GLU A 49 7.32 17.93 4.59
N TYR A 50 6.53 17.35 3.69
CA TYR A 50 6.51 15.91 3.40
C TYR A 50 7.14 15.54 2.05
N GLY A 51 7.59 16.52 1.27
CA GLY A 51 8.12 16.31 -0.07
C GLY A 51 7.05 15.99 -1.11
N VAL A 52 7.45 15.93 -2.39
CA VAL A 52 6.55 15.77 -3.56
C VAL A 52 5.78 14.44 -3.57
N LYS A 53 6.25 13.42 -2.85
CA LYS A 53 5.63 12.08 -2.82
C LYS A 53 5.18 11.63 -1.43
N GLY A 54 5.34 12.47 -0.41
CA GLY A 54 5.28 12.01 0.97
C GLY A 54 6.53 11.20 1.32
N ASP A 55 7.28 11.61 2.32
CA ASP A 55 8.48 10.90 2.78
C ASP A 55 8.15 9.54 3.42
N SER A 56 6.89 9.31 3.82
CA SER A 56 6.46 8.07 4.49
C SER A 56 5.69 7.14 3.56
N PRO A 57 6.02 5.82 3.52
CA PRO A 57 5.23 4.84 2.79
C PRO A 57 3.85 4.65 3.45
N ASN A 58 2.79 4.84 2.66
CA ASN A 58 1.41 4.61 3.10
C ASN A 58 1.11 3.10 3.18
N HIS A 59 1.05 2.55 4.39
CA HIS A 59 0.84 1.12 4.62
C HIS A 59 -0.57 0.71 4.18
N ALA A 60 -1.56 1.56 4.45
CA ALA A 60 -2.95 1.32 4.06
C ALA A 60 -3.09 1.20 2.52
N ARG A 61 -2.39 2.05 1.76
CA ARG A 61 -2.32 1.96 0.29
C ARG A 61 -1.68 0.65 -0.16
N GLY A 62 -0.54 0.28 0.42
CA GLY A 62 0.17 -0.96 0.10
C GLY A 62 -0.70 -2.20 0.31
N TYR A 63 -1.44 -2.25 1.43
CA TYR A 63 -2.38 -3.33 1.70
C TYR A 63 -3.51 -3.38 0.68
N MET A 64 -4.13 -2.24 0.37
CA MET A 64 -5.21 -2.17 -0.61
C MET A 64 -4.76 -2.65 -1.99
N ASP A 65 -3.62 -2.15 -2.48
CA ASP A 65 -3.12 -2.47 -3.80
C ASP A 65 -2.71 -3.94 -3.92
N SER A 66 -2.16 -4.54 -2.85
CA SER A 66 -1.83 -5.97 -2.82
C SER A 66 -3.07 -6.86 -2.98
N VAL A 67 -4.19 -6.49 -2.35
CA VAL A 67 -5.46 -7.21 -2.43
C VAL A 67 -6.10 -7.00 -3.80
N ARG A 68 -6.11 -5.76 -4.31
CA ARG A 68 -6.65 -5.43 -5.63
C ARG A 68 -5.95 -6.20 -6.74
N ARG A 69 -4.61 -6.24 -6.76
CA ARG A 69 -3.82 -7.00 -7.74
C ARG A 69 -4.15 -8.49 -7.70
N ARG A 70 -4.27 -9.08 -6.50
CA ARG A 70 -4.65 -10.50 -6.35
C ARG A 70 -6.08 -10.79 -6.85
N LYS A 71 -6.98 -9.83 -6.67
CA LYS A 71 -8.38 -9.93 -7.12
C LYS A 71 -8.58 -9.57 -8.59
N GLY A 72 -7.54 -9.08 -9.28
CA GLY A 72 -7.64 -8.58 -10.65
C GLY A 72 -8.46 -7.28 -10.76
N LEU A 73 -8.57 -6.53 -9.66
CA LEU A 73 -9.22 -5.22 -9.65
C LEU A 73 -8.27 -4.15 -10.17
N PRO A 74 -8.80 -3.07 -10.77
CA PRO A 74 -7.96 -1.96 -11.21
C PRO A 74 -7.26 -1.31 -10.02
N THR A 75 -5.96 -1.09 -10.18
CA THR A 75 -5.13 -0.25 -9.31
C THR A 75 -4.81 1.05 -10.07
N ASP A 76 -4.54 2.17 -9.38
CA ASP A 76 -4.12 3.42 -10.03
C ASP A 76 -2.70 3.37 -10.62
N ASP A 77 -2.21 2.16 -10.91
CA ASP A 77 -0.96 1.95 -11.63
C ASP A 77 -1.15 2.55 -13.03
N VAL A 78 -0.24 3.45 -13.42
CA VAL A 78 -0.28 4.10 -14.74
C VAL A 78 0.04 3.05 -15.82
N ILE A 79 -0.99 2.42 -16.38
CA ILE A 79 -0.84 1.45 -17.48
C ILE A 79 -0.47 2.18 -18.79
N VAL A 80 -0.96 3.40 -18.98
CA VAL A 80 -0.69 4.24 -20.16
C VAL A 80 -0.45 5.69 -19.72
N VAL A 81 0.72 6.24 -20.05
CA VAL A 81 1.14 7.61 -19.67
C VAL A 81 0.22 8.69 -20.27
N SER A 82 -0.39 8.42 -21.43
CA SER A 82 -1.36 9.32 -22.05
C SER A 82 -2.43 8.51 -22.77
N ALA A 83 -3.53 8.21 -22.09
CA ALA A 83 -4.67 7.49 -22.68
C ALA A 83 -5.25 8.21 -23.91
N GLU A 84 -5.16 9.54 -23.94
CA GLU A 84 -5.68 10.37 -25.03
C GLU A 84 -4.84 10.30 -26.33
N LYS A 85 -3.58 9.88 -26.25
CA LYS A 85 -2.64 9.84 -27.38
C LYS A 85 -2.36 8.41 -27.86
N GLN A 86 -3.39 7.56 -27.87
CA GLN A 86 -3.26 6.17 -28.34
C GLN A 86 -3.19 6.03 -29.87
N ARG A 87 -3.55 7.07 -30.63
CA ARG A 87 -3.43 7.10 -32.09
C ARG A 87 -2.63 8.31 -32.54
N ASN A 88 -1.70 8.08 -33.47
CA ASN A 88 -0.88 9.10 -34.11
C ASN A 88 -1.50 9.68 -35.41
N MET A 89 -2.52 9.01 -35.96
CA MET A 89 -3.21 9.47 -37.16
C MET A 89 -4.30 10.49 -36.81
N LYS A 90 -4.29 11.65 -37.49
CA LYS A 90 -5.32 12.69 -37.34
C LYS A 90 -6.69 12.16 -37.76
N LYS A 91 -7.71 12.44 -36.95
CA LYS A 91 -9.12 12.28 -37.33
C LYS A 91 -9.47 13.44 -38.25
N ASN A 92 -9.63 13.20 -39.55
CA ASN A 92 -10.29 14.17 -40.43
C ASN A 92 -11.77 14.15 -40.05
N LYS A 93 -12.28 15.28 -39.57
CA LYS A 93 -13.69 15.50 -39.26
C LYS A 93 -14.41 15.96 -40.53
#